data_AF-A0ABD0KSJ9-F1
#
_entry.id   AF-A0ABD0KSJ9-F1
#
_cell.length_a   1.000
_cell.length_b   1.000
_cell.length_c   1.000
_cell.angle_alpha   90.00
_cell.angle_beta   90.00
_cell.angle_gamma   90.00
#
_symmetry.space_group_name_H-M   'P 1'
#
loop_
_entity.id
_entity.type
_entity.pdbx_description
1 polymer ?
#
loop_
_entity_poly.entity_id
_entity_poly.type
_entity_poly.pdbx_seq_one_letter_code
_entity_poly.pdbx_strand_id
1 'polypeptide(L)'
;MIPIEWVTADRDRVLPKRNPGVKEGYRFCPVKLETFYKDDENHDPQWSREQCIEAKMKVGGVGVTLGPDEYEILAKTTVTVFEILERSWASLDCSLIDMKIEYGVRPDTGELLLADVIDSDSWRLWPAGDRRLMKDKQVYRELQVVTQEALETVKRNFAWVAERVPLLSPKPRARVMSMREREYPVIIAVAGRSNGLGPDVWSSLRLPSGLGCSTVISPDAAALNAAQILALTDHVIWGKLRAKQLNTWVDLKMADKKLRND
;
A
#
# COMPACT_ATOMS: atom_id res chain seq x y z
N MET A 1 13.54 -1.85 16.64
CA MET A 1 13.27 -1.10 15.40
C MET A 1 14.43 -1.28 14.45
N ILE A 2 14.16 -1.26 13.14
CA ILE A 2 15.18 -1.14 12.09
C ILE A 2 15.45 0.36 11.92
N PRO A 3 16.70 0.85 12.03
CA PRO A 3 17.01 2.28 11.97
C PRO A 3 17.02 2.81 10.53
N ILE A 4 15.98 2.48 9.75
CA ILE A 4 15.80 2.90 8.36
C ILE A 4 14.40 3.48 8.23
N GLU A 5 14.35 4.71 7.75
CA GLU A 5 13.12 5.37 7.33
C GLU A 5 12.82 5.04 5.87
N TRP A 6 11.65 4.47 5.62
CA TRP A 6 11.21 4.06 4.29
C TRP A 6 10.24 5.10 3.75
N VAL A 7 10.69 5.88 2.76
CA VAL A 7 9.93 7.00 2.21
C VAL A 7 9.41 6.64 0.83
N THR A 8 8.11 6.80 0.63
CA THR A 8 7.41 6.59 -0.63
C THR A 8 6.83 7.90 -1.15
N ALA A 9 6.80 8.10 -2.47
CA ALA A 9 6.24 9.31 -3.09
C ALA A 9 5.53 9.01 -4.42
N ASP A 10 4.28 9.45 -4.56
CA ASP A 10 3.55 9.54 -5.85
C ASP A 10 3.98 10.80 -6.61
N ARG A 11 4.23 11.91 -5.90
CA ARG A 11 4.66 13.17 -6.54
C ARG A 11 5.91 13.74 -5.93
N ASP A 12 6.65 14.44 -6.78
CA ASP A 12 7.88 15.09 -6.39
C ASP A 12 7.64 16.42 -5.66
N ARG A 13 8.41 16.62 -4.59
CA ARG A 13 8.49 17.87 -3.82
C ARG A 13 9.84 18.06 -3.11
N VAL A 14 10.47 16.96 -2.67
CA VAL A 14 11.79 16.99 -1.99
C VAL A 14 12.93 16.69 -2.97
N LEU A 15 12.66 15.95 -4.05
CA LEU A 15 13.69 15.66 -5.03
C LEU A 15 14.13 16.88 -5.83
N PRO A 16 13.44 18.03 -5.97
CA PRO A 16 14.01 19.16 -6.71
C PRO A 16 15.31 19.68 -6.10
N LYS A 17 15.52 19.53 -4.78
CA LYS A 17 16.79 19.88 -4.11
C LYS A 17 17.92 18.89 -4.43
N ARG A 18 17.60 17.59 -4.56
CA ARG A 18 18.56 16.50 -4.81
C ARG A 18 18.70 16.14 -6.31
N ASN A 19 17.73 16.54 -7.12
CA ASN A 19 17.57 16.28 -8.54
C ASN A 19 17.16 17.60 -9.22
N PRO A 20 18.13 18.50 -9.44
CA PRO A 20 17.88 19.78 -10.09
C PRO A 20 17.23 19.57 -11.46
N GLY A 21 16.18 20.34 -11.75
CA GLY A 21 15.46 20.29 -13.03
C GLY A 21 14.16 19.49 -13.00
N VAL A 22 13.88 18.72 -11.94
CA VAL A 22 12.56 18.12 -11.74
C VAL A 22 11.59 19.17 -11.20
N LYS A 23 10.44 19.31 -11.87
CA LYS A 23 9.39 20.27 -11.47
C LYS A 23 8.60 19.71 -10.30
N GLU A 24 8.21 20.59 -9.38
CA GLU A 24 7.29 20.23 -8.31
C GLU A 24 5.98 19.66 -8.89
N GLY A 25 5.50 18.57 -8.31
CA GLY A 25 4.32 17.87 -8.77
C GLY A 25 4.56 16.84 -9.89
N TYR A 26 5.83 16.59 -10.28
CA TYR A 26 6.17 15.47 -11.17
C TYR A 26 5.67 14.16 -10.58
N ARG A 27 4.97 13.34 -11.37
CA ARG A 27 4.38 12.09 -10.90
C ARG A 27 5.29 10.89 -11.15
N PHE A 28 5.52 10.07 -10.13
CA PHE A 28 6.24 8.81 -10.22
C PHE A 28 5.28 7.67 -10.55
N CYS A 29 5.59 6.93 -11.62
CA CYS A 29 4.86 5.73 -11.98
C CYS A 29 5.85 4.64 -12.44
N PRO A 30 6.12 3.60 -11.62
CA PRO A 30 5.52 3.32 -10.30
C PRO A 30 5.98 4.29 -9.19
N VAL A 31 5.33 4.22 -8.03
CA VAL A 31 5.65 5.00 -6.81
C VAL A 31 7.16 4.91 -6.51
N LYS A 32 7.78 6.06 -6.23
CA LYS A 32 9.20 6.12 -5.88
C LYS A 32 9.38 5.65 -4.43
N LEU A 33 10.36 4.78 -4.19
CA LEU A 33 10.82 4.38 -2.87
C LEU A 33 12.25 4.89 -2.63
N GLU A 34 12.49 5.43 -1.44
CA GLU A 34 13.79 5.85 -0.94
C GLU A 34 13.97 5.41 0.52
N THR A 35 15.23 5.24 0.92
CA THR A 35 15.62 4.82 2.27
C THR A 35 16.55 5.83 2.89
N PHE A 36 16.33 6.17 4.16
CA PHE A 36 17.17 7.10 4.94
C PHE A 36 17.58 6.43 6.23
N TYR A 37 18.85 6.51 6.59
CA TYR A 37 19.36 5.96 7.84
C TYR A 37 19.10 6.94 8.97
N LYS A 38 18.55 6.45 10.10
CA LYS A 38 18.28 7.29 11.26
C LYS A 38 19.58 7.71 11.92
N ASP A 39 19.92 8.97 11.75
CA ASP A 39 21.13 9.60 12.26
C ASP A 39 20.89 11.11 12.39
N ASP A 40 20.36 11.51 13.55
CA ASP A 40 20.02 12.89 13.85
C ASP A 40 21.23 13.83 13.70
N GLU A 41 22.45 13.35 13.98
CA GLU A 41 23.70 14.13 13.86
C GLU A 41 24.02 14.47 12.40
N ASN A 42 23.68 13.57 11.47
CA ASN A 42 23.96 13.70 10.05
C ASN A 42 22.72 14.02 9.21
N HIS A 43 21.63 14.47 9.84
CA HIS A 43 20.38 14.85 9.19
C HIS A 43 19.75 13.72 8.34
N ASP A 44 19.78 12.49 8.87
CA ASP A 44 19.20 11.29 8.26
C ASP A 44 19.64 11.08 6.80
N PRO A 45 20.91 10.69 6.56
CA PRO A 45 21.43 10.58 5.20
C PRO A 45 20.70 9.50 4.40
N GLN A 46 20.49 9.78 3.11
CA GLN A 46 19.93 8.78 2.19
C GLN A 46 20.89 7.60 2.07
N TRP A 47 20.35 6.38 2.20
CA TRP A 47 21.07 5.14 1.96
C TRP A 47 20.56 4.44 0.71
N SER A 48 21.47 3.85 -0.05
CA SER A 48 21.14 2.94 -1.16
C SER A 48 20.74 1.55 -0.65
N ARG A 49 20.15 0.75 -1.53
CA ARG A 49 19.87 -0.67 -1.26
C ARG A 49 21.11 -1.41 -0.79
N GLU A 50 22.23 -1.20 -1.47
CA GLU A 50 23.52 -1.84 -1.17
C GLU A 50 24.02 -1.43 0.22
N GLN A 51 23.91 -0.14 0.58
CA GLN A 51 24.29 0.33 1.92
C GLN A 51 23.45 -0.32 3.02
N CYS A 52 22.13 -0.41 2.83
CA CYS A 52 21.24 -1.08 3.79
C CYS A 52 21.59 -2.56 3.99
N ILE A 53 21.94 -3.27 2.92
CA ILE A 53 22.27 -4.70 2.96
C ILE A 53 23.68 -4.94 3.56
N GLU A 54 24.68 -4.18 3.10
CA GLU A 54 26.07 -4.36 3.55
C GLU A 54 26.30 -3.92 4.99
N ALA A 55 25.45 -3.04 5.52
CA ALA A 55 25.47 -2.69 6.95
C ALA A 55 25.22 -3.90 7.86
N LYS A 56 24.66 -5.01 7.33
CA LYS A 56 24.43 -6.28 8.05
C LYS A 56 23.80 -6.06 9.43
N MET A 57 22.84 -5.15 9.48
CA MET A 57 22.19 -4.72 10.71
C MET A 57 21.51 -5.92 11.38
N LYS A 58 21.91 -6.21 12.62
CA LYS A 58 21.19 -7.16 13.48
C LYS A 58 20.01 -6.44 14.12
N VAL A 59 18.80 -6.87 13.78
CA VAL A 59 17.58 -6.22 14.21
C VAL A 59 17.07 -6.84 15.51
N GLY A 60 16.86 -6.00 16.53
CA GLY A 60 16.11 -6.37 17.73
C GLY A 60 16.75 -7.40 18.67
N GLY A 61 18.05 -7.68 18.55
CA GLY A 61 18.73 -8.70 19.37
C GLY A 61 18.37 -10.15 19.03
N VAL A 62 17.41 -10.37 18.11
CA VAL A 62 16.90 -11.70 17.70
C VAL A 62 17.77 -12.35 16.61
N GLY A 63 18.88 -11.71 16.21
CA GLY A 63 19.79 -12.24 15.19
C GLY A 63 19.30 -12.15 13.74
N VAL A 64 18.11 -11.59 13.49
CA VAL A 64 17.65 -11.28 12.13
C VAL A 64 18.58 -10.23 11.52
N THR A 65 19.21 -10.57 10.40
CA THR A 65 20.09 -9.67 9.65
C THR A 65 19.33 -9.11 8.46
N LEU A 66 19.37 -7.78 8.26
CA LEU A 66 18.78 -7.14 7.09
C LEU A 66 19.57 -7.53 5.82
N GLY A 67 19.18 -8.65 5.20
CA GLY A 67 19.77 -9.16 3.95
C GLY A 67 18.99 -8.73 2.71
N PRO A 68 19.38 -9.23 1.51
CA PRO A 68 18.69 -8.93 0.26
C PRO A 68 17.20 -9.28 0.26
N ASP A 69 16.83 -10.44 0.82
CA ASP A 69 15.43 -10.88 0.86
C ASP A 69 14.60 -10.04 1.84
N GLU A 70 15.12 -9.78 3.04
CA GLU A 70 14.49 -8.89 4.02
C GLU A 70 14.28 -7.49 3.44
N TYR A 71 15.32 -6.91 2.81
CA TYR A 71 15.22 -5.59 2.19
C TYR A 71 14.12 -5.56 1.12
N GLU A 72 14.06 -6.55 0.24
CA GLU A 72 13.05 -6.60 -0.82
C GLU A 72 11.62 -6.76 -0.26
N ILE A 73 11.45 -7.53 0.82
CA ILE A 73 10.18 -7.66 1.53
C ILE A 73 9.75 -6.30 2.09
N LEU A 74 10.64 -5.61 2.80
CA LEU A 74 10.35 -4.29 3.37
C LEU A 74 10.07 -3.24 2.28
N ALA A 75 10.86 -3.23 1.21
CA ALA A 75 10.69 -2.32 0.07
C ALA A 75 9.31 -2.49 -0.57
N LYS A 76 8.93 -3.74 -0.89
CA LYS A 76 7.66 -4.03 -1.55
C LYS A 76 6.46 -3.83 -0.63
N THR A 77 6.63 -4.11 0.67
CA THR A 77 5.64 -3.81 1.70
C THR A 77 5.41 -2.31 1.80
N THR A 78 6.47 -1.50 1.78
CA THR A 78 6.37 -0.03 1.88
C THR A 78 5.56 0.55 0.73
N VAL A 79 5.88 0.16 -0.51
CA VAL A 79 5.10 0.58 -1.69
C VAL A 79 3.65 0.14 -1.58
N THR A 80 3.39 -1.09 -1.13
CA THR A 80 2.03 -1.62 -0.98
C THR A 80 1.22 -0.83 0.07
N VAL A 81 1.80 -0.52 1.22
CA VAL A 81 1.15 0.27 2.26
C VAL A 81 0.82 1.67 1.74
N PHE A 82 1.75 2.31 1.02
CA PHE A 82 1.51 3.60 0.38
C PHE A 82 0.33 3.54 -0.61
N GLU A 83 0.32 2.59 -1.55
CA GLU A 83 -0.75 2.51 -2.56
C GLU A 83 -2.13 2.25 -1.92
N ILE A 84 -2.18 1.47 -0.84
CA ILE A 84 -3.41 1.24 -0.07
C ILE A 84 -3.92 2.53 0.57
N LEU A 85 -3.03 3.28 1.24
CA LEU A 85 -3.40 4.54 1.88
C LEU A 85 -3.71 5.63 0.86
N GLU A 86 -3.00 5.69 -0.27
CA GLU A 86 -3.25 6.61 -1.38
C GLU A 86 -4.66 6.40 -1.93
N ARG A 87 -5.04 5.16 -2.26
CA ARG A 87 -6.39 4.86 -2.75
C ARG A 87 -7.47 5.11 -1.70
N SER A 88 -7.15 4.88 -0.42
CA SER A 88 -8.08 5.15 0.68
C SER A 88 -8.34 6.64 0.83
N TRP A 89 -7.31 7.48 0.81
CA TRP A 89 -7.45 8.93 0.87
C TRP A 89 -8.10 9.52 -0.38
N ALA A 90 -7.83 8.95 -1.56
CA ALA A 90 -8.49 9.36 -2.80
C ALA A 90 -10.01 9.19 -2.74
N SER A 91 -10.53 8.22 -1.97
CA SER A 91 -11.98 8.06 -1.74
C SER A 91 -12.63 9.23 -1.00
N LEU A 92 -11.82 10.06 -0.31
CA LEU A 92 -12.23 11.26 0.41
C LEU A 92 -11.72 12.55 -0.26
N ASP A 93 -11.44 12.50 -1.58
CA ASP A 93 -10.90 13.62 -2.36
C ASP A 93 -9.61 14.22 -1.76
N CYS A 94 -8.73 13.34 -1.26
CA CYS A 94 -7.43 13.72 -0.72
C CYS A 94 -6.32 13.02 -1.51
N SER A 95 -5.30 13.77 -1.91
CA SER A 95 -4.08 13.24 -2.52
C SER A 95 -3.03 12.98 -1.44
N LEU A 96 -2.64 11.72 -1.26
CA LEU A 96 -1.46 11.35 -0.48
C LEU A 96 -0.22 11.53 -1.36
N ILE A 97 0.68 12.42 -0.96
CA ILE A 97 1.79 12.85 -1.81
C ILE A 97 3.03 11.98 -1.58
N ASP A 98 3.36 11.82 -0.31
CA ASP A 98 4.45 10.99 0.17
C ASP A 98 4.16 10.52 1.60
N MET A 99 4.86 9.48 2.03
CA MET A 99 4.75 8.89 3.36
C MET A 99 6.06 8.26 3.78
N LYS A 100 6.37 8.37 5.06
CA LYS A 100 7.46 7.71 5.76
C LYS A 100 6.91 6.67 6.73
N ILE A 101 7.47 5.47 6.71
CA ILE A 101 7.17 4.41 7.68
C ILE A 101 8.45 3.71 8.16
N GLU A 102 8.34 3.03 9.29
CA GLU A 102 9.44 2.29 9.91
C GLU A 102 9.04 0.84 10.18
N TYR A 103 10.03 -0.02 10.35
CA TYR A 103 9.81 -1.45 10.58
C TYR A 103 10.48 -1.92 11.85
N GLY A 104 9.90 -2.98 12.42
CA GLY A 104 10.42 -3.70 13.55
C GLY A 104 10.55 -5.19 13.24
N VAL A 105 11.19 -5.90 14.15
CA VAL A 105 11.20 -7.35 14.18
C VAL A 105 10.47 -7.79 15.43
N ARG A 106 9.54 -8.73 15.27
CA ARG A 106 8.82 -9.32 16.40
C ARG A 106 9.80 -10.17 17.23
N PRO A 107 9.95 -9.93 18.55
CA PRO A 107 10.97 -10.59 19.37
C PRO A 107 10.88 -12.13 19.45
N ASP A 108 9.68 -12.68 19.37
CA ASP A 108 9.37 -14.11 19.56
C ASP A 108 9.55 -14.95 18.28
N THR A 109 9.20 -14.38 17.13
CA THR A 109 9.11 -15.09 15.83
C THR A 109 10.16 -14.63 14.84
N GLY A 110 10.79 -13.47 15.05
CA GLY A 110 11.68 -12.85 14.07
C GLY A 110 10.96 -12.25 12.88
N GLU A 111 9.62 -12.18 12.89
CA GLU A 111 8.82 -11.66 11.79
C GLU A 111 9.06 -10.14 11.60
N LEU A 112 9.27 -9.72 10.35
CA LEU A 112 9.35 -8.31 9.98
C LEU A 112 7.94 -7.70 10.00
N LEU A 113 7.75 -6.64 10.77
CA LEU A 113 6.47 -5.96 10.92
C LEU A 113 6.61 -4.47 10.62
N LEU A 114 5.58 -3.92 9.96
CA LEU A 114 5.34 -2.49 10.02
C LEU A 114 5.20 -2.10 11.50
N ALA A 115 6.00 -1.14 11.93
CA ALA A 115 6.07 -0.72 13.31
C ALA A 115 6.07 0.81 13.40
N ASP A 116 6.18 1.34 14.62
CA ASP A 116 5.99 2.75 14.92
C ASP A 116 4.56 3.25 14.65
N VAL A 117 4.37 4.56 14.56
CA VAL A 117 3.08 5.24 14.38
C VAL A 117 3.00 5.86 12.98
N ILE A 118 1.86 5.65 12.31
CA ILE A 118 1.49 6.40 11.11
C ILE A 118 0.46 7.45 11.52
N ASP A 119 0.87 8.71 11.56
CA ASP A 119 0.02 9.85 11.89
C ASP A 119 0.22 11.02 10.90
N SER A 120 -0.25 12.22 11.26
CA SER A 120 -0.14 13.41 10.41
C SER A 120 1.28 13.97 10.27
N ASP A 121 2.25 13.41 10.99
CA ASP A 121 3.67 13.70 10.85
C ASP A 121 4.36 12.78 9.84
N SER A 122 3.77 11.60 9.61
CA SER A 122 4.30 10.54 8.76
C SER A 122 4.07 10.78 7.26
N TRP A 123 3.14 11.66 6.87
CA TRP A 123 2.77 11.87 5.47
C TRP A 123 2.64 13.33 5.05
N ARG A 124 2.44 13.54 3.74
CA ARG A 124 1.91 14.79 3.18
C ARG A 124 0.55 14.55 2.54
N LEU A 125 -0.45 15.34 2.94
CA LEU A 125 -1.84 15.10 2.57
C LEU A 125 -2.50 16.39 2.05
N TRP A 126 -2.91 16.38 0.78
CA TRP A 126 -3.48 17.53 0.07
C TRP A 126 -4.94 17.28 -0.30
N PRO A 127 -5.90 17.92 0.39
CA PRO A 127 -7.29 17.95 -0.04
C PRO A 127 -7.42 18.50 -1.47
N ALA A 128 -8.25 17.87 -2.30
CA ALA A 128 -8.45 18.16 -3.72
C ALA A 128 -7.14 18.18 -4.56
N GLY A 129 -6.06 17.60 -4.04
CA GLY A 129 -4.73 17.70 -4.65
C GLY A 129 -4.11 19.10 -4.61
N ASP A 130 -4.66 20.03 -3.81
CA ASP A 130 -4.15 21.39 -3.68
C ASP A 130 -3.21 21.52 -2.48
N ARG A 131 -1.93 21.79 -2.77
CA ARG A 131 -0.89 22.03 -1.75
C ARG A 131 -1.28 23.12 -0.76
N ARG A 132 -2.04 24.14 -1.16
CA ARG A 132 -2.45 25.25 -0.28
C ARG A 132 -3.41 24.80 0.83
N LEU A 133 -4.07 23.66 0.63
CA LEU A 133 -5.02 23.08 1.58
C LEU A 133 -4.39 22.00 2.48
N MET A 134 -3.05 21.82 2.42
CA MET A 134 -2.34 20.75 3.14
C MET A 134 -2.76 20.65 4.62
N LYS A 135 -2.92 19.41 5.10
CA LYS A 135 -3.42 19.10 6.44
C LYS A 135 -2.41 18.38 7.33
N ASP A 136 -1.19 18.20 6.85
CA ASP A 136 -0.11 17.51 7.55
C ASP A 136 0.87 18.45 8.27
N LYS A 137 1.88 17.87 8.94
CA LYS A 137 2.91 18.61 9.70
C LYS A 137 3.73 19.58 8.86
N GLN A 138 3.71 19.49 7.52
CA GLN A 138 4.41 20.44 6.66
C GLN A 138 3.96 21.89 6.90
N VAL A 139 2.70 22.12 7.30
CA VAL A 139 2.21 23.44 7.70
C VAL A 139 3.06 24.01 8.84
N TYR A 140 3.37 23.20 9.84
CA TYR A 140 4.21 23.60 10.97
C TYR A 140 5.67 23.85 10.53
N ARG A 141 6.21 22.98 9.66
CA ARG A 141 7.60 23.10 9.15
C ARG A 141 7.84 24.37 8.31
N GLU A 142 6.80 24.95 7.71
CA GLU A 142 6.90 26.16 6.87
C GLU A 142 6.67 27.47 7.63
N LEU A 143 6.33 27.40 8.93
CA LEU A 143 6.18 28.59 9.77
C LEU A 143 7.54 29.27 9.96
N GLN A 144 7.62 30.56 9.63
CA GLN A 144 8.79 31.39 9.92
C GLN A 144 8.89 31.73 11.42
N VAL A 145 7.73 31.96 12.06
CA VAL A 145 7.62 32.24 13.50
C VAL A 145 6.49 31.39 14.07
N VAL A 146 6.77 30.68 15.15
CA VAL A 146 5.79 29.83 15.84
C VAL A 146 4.96 30.71 16.78
N THR A 147 3.76 31.09 16.35
CA THR A 147 2.78 31.81 17.17
C THR A 147 1.68 30.87 17.67
N GLN A 148 0.98 31.26 18.73
CA GLN A 148 -0.13 30.49 19.27
C GLN A 148 -1.25 30.27 18.23
N GLU A 149 -1.58 31.30 17.45
CA GLU A 149 -2.57 31.24 16.37
C GLU A 149 -2.17 30.25 15.25
N ALA A 150 -0.88 30.21 14.91
CA ALA A 150 -0.37 29.26 13.94
C ALA A 150 -0.46 27.81 14.46
N LEU A 151 -0.14 27.58 15.73
CA LEU A 151 -0.29 26.27 16.38
C LEU A 151 -1.76 25.82 16.45
N GLU A 152 -2.70 26.73 16.71
CA GLU A 152 -4.13 26.43 16.68
C GLU A 152 -4.59 26.00 15.28
N THR A 153 -4.01 26.59 14.23
CA THR A 153 -4.28 26.18 12.85
C THR A 153 -3.74 24.77 12.55
N VAL A 154 -2.52 24.46 12.99
CA VAL A 154 -1.97 23.09 12.88
C VAL A 154 -2.84 22.09 13.65
N LYS A 155 -3.27 22.43 14.87
CA LYS A 155 -4.16 21.59 15.67
C LYS A 155 -5.49 21.33 14.97
N ARG A 156 -6.11 22.35 14.37
CA ARG A 156 -7.34 22.21 13.57
C ARG A 156 -7.14 21.29 12.37
N ASN A 157 -5.99 21.37 11.71
CA ASN A 157 -5.66 20.47 10.60
C ASN A 157 -5.55 19.01 11.07
N PHE A 158 -4.90 18.75 12.20
CA PHE A 158 -4.76 17.40 12.75
C PHE A 158 -6.11 16.84 13.21
N ALA A 159 -6.96 17.66 13.83
CA ALA A 159 -8.33 17.29 14.17
C ALA A 159 -9.16 16.92 12.93
N TRP A 160 -9.04 17.72 11.85
CA TRP A 160 -9.71 17.45 10.59
C TRP A 160 -9.31 16.10 9.97
N VAL A 161 -8.04 15.70 10.10
CA VAL A 161 -7.53 14.39 9.67
C VAL A 161 -8.10 13.29 10.58
N ALA A 162 -8.02 13.48 11.91
CA ALA A 162 -8.52 12.52 12.89
C ALA A 162 -10.01 12.18 12.72
N GLU A 163 -10.84 13.17 12.36
CA GLU A 163 -12.26 12.97 12.05
C GLU A 163 -12.50 12.10 10.80
N ARG A 164 -11.55 12.10 9.86
CA ARG A 164 -11.68 11.42 8.56
C ARG A 164 -11.06 10.04 8.51
N VAL A 165 -10.02 9.78 9.30
CA VAL A 165 -9.37 8.46 9.36
C VAL A 165 -10.36 7.31 9.56
N PRO A 166 -11.39 7.39 10.44
CA PRO A 166 -12.40 6.34 10.57
C PRO A 166 -13.20 6.07 9.29
N LEU A 167 -13.34 7.08 8.41
CA LEU A 167 -14.08 6.97 7.15
C LEU A 167 -13.29 6.21 6.08
N LEU A 168 -11.97 6.02 6.26
CA LEU A 168 -11.13 5.23 5.36
C LEU A 168 -11.47 3.74 5.38
N SER A 169 -12.19 3.25 6.40
CA SER A 169 -12.62 1.85 6.51
C SER A 169 -14.14 1.75 6.69
N PRO A 170 -14.93 2.03 5.64
CA PRO A 170 -16.38 1.94 5.70
C PRO A 170 -16.83 0.49 5.94
N LYS A 171 -18.00 0.32 6.58
CA LYS A 171 -18.60 -1.01 6.76
C LYS A 171 -18.91 -1.65 5.39
N PRO A 172 -18.64 -2.94 5.22
CA PRO A 172 -18.92 -3.64 3.98
C PRO A 172 -20.42 -3.62 3.67
N ARG A 173 -20.78 -3.30 2.44
CA ARG A 173 -22.16 -3.37 1.94
C ARG A 173 -22.36 -4.69 1.20
N ALA A 174 -23.16 -5.60 1.76
CA ALA A 174 -23.61 -6.78 1.04
C ALA A 174 -24.78 -6.42 0.12
N ARG A 175 -24.74 -6.86 -1.14
CA ARG A 175 -25.89 -6.83 -2.05
C ARG A 175 -26.19 -8.24 -2.50
N VAL A 176 -27.44 -8.68 -2.33
CA VAL A 176 -27.95 -9.94 -2.87
C VAL A 176 -28.57 -9.63 -4.23
N MET A 177 -28.18 -10.36 -5.27
CA MET A 177 -28.64 -10.11 -6.64
C MET A 177 -29.26 -11.36 -7.24
N SER A 178 -30.35 -11.17 -8.00
CA SER A 178 -31.04 -12.23 -8.72
C SER A 178 -30.45 -12.41 -10.12
N MET A 179 -30.24 -13.65 -10.57
CA MET A 179 -29.65 -13.99 -11.87
C MET A 179 -30.47 -13.53 -13.10
N ARG A 180 -31.66 -12.96 -12.90
CA ARG A 180 -32.53 -12.52 -14.01
C ARG A 180 -32.17 -11.14 -14.57
N GLU A 181 -31.31 -10.38 -13.89
CA GLU A 181 -30.90 -9.04 -14.32
C GLU A 181 -29.65 -9.11 -15.21
N ARG A 182 -29.79 -8.73 -16.49
CA ARG A 182 -28.73 -8.83 -17.51
C ARG A 182 -27.77 -7.64 -17.56
N GLU A 183 -27.92 -6.67 -16.66
CA GLU A 183 -27.12 -5.43 -16.67
C GLU A 183 -25.80 -5.54 -15.91
N TYR A 184 -25.62 -6.63 -15.14
CA TYR A 184 -24.46 -6.83 -14.29
C TYR A 184 -23.55 -7.96 -14.79
N PRO A 185 -22.24 -7.91 -14.48
CA PRO A 185 -21.31 -8.98 -14.84
C PRO A 185 -21.74 -10.34 -14.27
N VAL A 186 -21.75 -11.35 -15.14
CA VAL A 186 -22.06 -12.75 -14.76
C VAL A 186 -20.78 -13.57 -14.86
N ILE A 187 -20.39 -14.20 -13.75
CA ILE A 187 -19.25 -15.13 -13.66
C ILE A 187 -19.82 -16.53 -13.49
N ILE A 188 -19.53 -17.41 -14.44
CA ILE A 188 -19.89 -18.82 -14.38
C ILE A 188 -18.75 -19.59 -13.72
N ALA A 189 -19.00 -20.11 -12.51
CA ALA A 189 -18.07 -20.98 -11.80
C ALA A 189 -18.37 -22.45 -12.14
N VAL A 190 -17.52 -23.07 -12.94
CA VAL A 190 -17.67 -24.48 -13.35
C VAL A 190 -17.05 -25.35 -12.27
N ALA A 191 -17.86 -26.09 -11.53
CA ALA A 191 -17.38 -27.06 -10.55
C ALA A 191 -16.82 -28.29 -11.26
N GLY A 192 -15.50 -28.46 -11.25
CA GLY A 192 -14.84 -29.69 -11.71
C GLY A 192 -15.26 -30.88 -10.85
N ARG A 193 -15.46 -32.05 -11.47
CA ARG A 193 -15.63 -33.33 -10.76
C ARG A 193 -14.27 -34.03 -10.65
N SER A 194 -14.18 -35.09 -9.84
CA SER A 194 -12.97 -35.92 -9.68
C SER A 194 -12.38 -36.44 -11.00
N ASN A 195 -13.20 -36.48 -12.06
CA ASN A 195 -12.84 -37.03 -13.37
C ASN A 195 -12.49 -35.93 -14.39
N GLY A 196 -12.29 -34.69 -13.93
CA GLY A 196 -12.01 -33.50 -14.75
C GLY A 196 -13.24 -32.61 -14.98
N LEU A 197 -13.09 -31.63 -15.87
CA LEU A 197 -14.15 -30.67 -16.24
C LEU A 197 -15.20 -31.23 -17.21
N GLY A 198 -14.86 -32.33 -17.89
CA GLY A 198 -15.75 -33.00 -18.85
C GLY A 198 -16.18 -32.11 -20.03
N PRO A 199 -17.16 -32.56 -20.84
CA PRO A 199 -17.76 -31.75 -21.89
C PRO A 199 -18.60 -30.57 -21.35
N ASP A 200 -18.97 -30.60 -20.06
CA ASP A 200 -19.86 -29.61 -19.44
C ASP A 200 -19.28 -28.18 -19.45
N VAL A 201 -17.94 -28.02 -19.41
CA VAL A 201 -17.30 -26.69 -19.50
C VAL A 201 -17.65 -25.95 -20.78
N TRP A 202 -17.88 -26.67 -21.89
CA TRP A 202 -18.21 -26.05 -23.18
C TRP A 202 -19.57 -25.37 -23.17
N SER A 203 -20.50 -25.80 -22.30
CA SER A 203 -21.79 -25.14 -22.13
C SER A 203 -21.66 -23.72 -21.56
N SER A 204 -20.58 -23.45 -20.82
CA SER A 204 -20.28 -22.13 -20.25
C SER A 204 -19.44 -21.25 -21.20
N LEU A 205 -18.64 -21.87 -22.06
CA LEU A 205 -17.77 -21.17 -23.02
C LEU A 205 -18.46 -20.83 -24.36
N ARG A 206 -19.35 -21.70 -24.84
CA ARG A 206 -20.03 -21.55 -26.15
C ARG A 206 -21.37 -20.88 -26.00
N LEU A 207 -21.34 -19.58 -25.71
CA LEU A 207 -22.55 -18.76 -25.57
C LEU A 207 -22.96 -18.12 -26.90
N PRO A 208 -24.26 -17.91 -27.15
CA PRO A 208 -24.73 -17.05 -28.25
C PRO A 208 -24.09 -15.66 -28.24
N SER A 209 -24.00 -15.03 -29.41
CA SER A 209 -23.55 -13.64 -29.55
C SER A 209 -24.39 -12.70 -28.69
N GLY A 210 -23.74 -11.70 -28.07
CA GLY A 210 -24.40 -10.73 -27.20
C GLY A 210 -24.43 -11.11 -25.71
N LEU A 211 -23.83 -12.25 -25.32
CA LEU A 211 -23.64 -12.63 -23.93
C LEU A 211 -22.17 -12.43 -23.51
N GLY A 212 -21.95 -11.57 -22.52
CA GLY A 212 -20.62 -11.23 -21.99
C GLY A 212 -20.20 -12.02 -20.74
N CYS A 213 -20.70 -13.24 -20.54
CA CYS A 213 -20.39 -14.02 -19.33
C CYS A 213 -18.93 -14.48 -19.34
N SER A 214 -18.26 -14.39 -18.19
CA SER A 214 -16.93 -14.96 -17.99
C SER A 214 -17.03 -16.36 -17.37
N THR A 215 -16.03 -17.21 -17.61
CA THR A 215 -15.98 -18.58 -17.05
C THR A 215 -14.73 -18.73 -16.20
N VAL A 216 -14.88 -19.33 -15.01
CA VAL A 216 -13.78 -19.69 -14.09
C VAL A 216 -13.96 -21.11 -13.60
N ILE A 217 -12.86 -21.76 -13.22
CA ILE A 217 -12.83 -23.21 -12.92
C ILE A 217 -12.78 -23.50 -11.41
N SER A 218 -12.36 -22.55 -10.57
CA SER A 218 -12.33 -22.72 -9.12
C SER A 218 -13.26 -21.75 -8.41
N PRO A 219 -13.86 -22.16 -7.27
CA PRO A 219 -14.68 -21.26 -6.45
C PRO A 219 -13.86 -20.05 -5.96
N ASP A 220 -12.60 -20.25 -5.62
CA ASP A 220 -11.69 -19.17 -5.20
C ASP A 220 -11.43 -18.17 -6.34
N ALA A 221 -11.28 -18.65 -7.58
CA ALA A 221 -11.14 -17.77 -8.74
C ALA A 221 -12.42 -17.00 -9.03
N ALA A 222 -13.60 -17.59 -8.80
CA ALA A 222 -14.87 -16.88 -8.91
C ALA A 222 -14.97 -15.75 -7.89
N ALA A 223 -14.65 -16.02 -6.63
CA ALA A 223 -14.61 -15.02 -5.58
C ALA A 223 -13.57 -13.92 -5.86
N LEU A 224 -12.39 -14.31 -6.36
CA LEU A 224 -11.32 -13.35 -6.72
C LEU A 224 -11.72 -12.46 -7.90
N ASN A 225 -12.35 -13.02 -8.93
CA ASN A 225 -12.82 -12.27 -10.09
C ASN A 225 -13.92 -11.27 -9.68
N ALA A 226 -14.89 -11.71 -8.88
CA ALA A 226 -15.90 -10.84 -8.31
C ALA A 226 -15.28 -9.72 -7.44
N ALA A 227 -14.32 -10.06 -6.59
CA ALA A 227 -13.61 -9.08 -5.76
C ALA A 227 -12.84 -8.05 -6.62
N GLN A 228 -12.20 -8.48 -7.72
CA GLN A 228 -11.49 -7.58 -8.64
C GLN A 228 -12.44 -6.59 -9.32
N ILE A 229 -13.64 -7.02 -9.70
CA ILE A 229 -14.68 -6.13 -10.26
C ILE A 229 -15.11 -5.11 -9.20
N LEU A 230 -15.45 -5.58 -7.99
CA LEU A 230 -15.90 -4.70 -6.91
C LEU A 230 -14.81 -3.72 -6.46
N ALA A 231 -13.54 -4.15 -6.49
CA ALA A 231 -12.38 -3.33 -6.15
C ALA A 231 -12.22 -2.09 -7.04
N LEU A 232 -12.82 -2.06 -8.23
CA LEU A 232 -12.81 -0.87 -9.09
C LEU A 232 -13.46 0.33 -8.39
N THR A 233 -14.50 0.09 -7.58
CA THR A 233 -15.27 1.14 -6.88
C THR A 233 -15.12 1.09 -5.36
N ASP A 234 -14.51 0.05 -4.80
CA ASP A 234 -14.34 -0.14 -3.36
C ASP A 234 -12.85 -0.28 -3.02
N HIS A 235 -12.30 0.76 -2.36
CA HIS A 235 -10.88 0.80 -1.99
C HIS A 235 -10.50 -0.20 -0.89
N VAL A 236 -11.45 -0.62 -0.04
CA VAL A 236 -11.20 -1.62 1.01
C VAL A 236 -11.03 -3.00 0.37
N ILE A 237 -11.90 -3.37 -0.58
CA ILE A 237 -11.75 -4.61 -1.34
C ILE A 237 -10.46 -4.57 -2.15
N TRP A 238 -10.17 -3.45 -2.81
CA TRP A 238 -8.92 -3.26 -3.53
C TRP A 238 -7.69 -3.43 -2.64
N GLY A 239 -7.69 -2.81 -1.46
CA GLY A 239 -6.59 -2.90 -0.50
C GLY A 239 -6.37 -4.32 -0.01
N LYS A 240 -7.44 -5.09 0.25
CA LYS A 240 -7.35 -6.52 0.59
C LYS A 240 -6.76 -7.36 -0.54
N LEU A 241 -7.13 -7.10 -1.79
CA LEU A 241 -6.55 -7.78 -2.95
C LEU A 241 -5.06 -7.46 -3.09
N ARG A 242 -4.69 -6.18 -2.90
CA ARG A 242 -3.31 -5.73 -2.98
C ARG A 242 -2.45 -6.36 -1.88
N ALA A 243 -2.93 -6.36 -0.64
CA ALA A 243 -2.26 -7.03 0.48
C ALA A 243 -2.15 -8.55 0.26
N LYS A 244 -3.18 -9.20 -0.29
CA LYS A 244 -3.13 -10.63 -0.64
C LYS A 244 -2.01 -10.92 -1.66
N GLN A 245 -1.87 -10.10 -2.70
CA GLN A 245 -0.79 -10.25 -3.69
C GLN A 245 0.60 -10.09 -3.06
N LEU A 246 0.76 -9.10 -2.16
CA LEU A 246 2.00 -8.92 -1.41
C LEU A 246 2.31 -10.17 -0.59
N ASN A 247 1.36 -10.63 0.23
CA ASN A 247 1.57 -11.76 1.13
C ASN A 247 1.91 -13.05 0.37
N THR A 248 1.21 -13.35 -0.74
CA THR A 248 1.58 -14.49 -1.60
C THR A 248 3.00 -14.38 -2.14
N TRP A 249 3.45 -13.18 -2.51
CA TRP A 249 4.83 -12.97 -2.95
C TRP A 249 5.85 -13.11 -1.81
N VAL A 250 5.52 -12.63 -0.60
CA VAL A 250 6.35 -12.80 0.60
C VAL A 250 6.47 -14.29 0.95
N ASP A 251 5.38 -15.03 0.94
CA ASP A 251 5.36 -16.48 1.21
C ASP A 251 6.27 -17.23 0.24
N LEU A 252 6.24 -16.90 -1.05
CA LEU A 252 7.14 -17.47 -2.06
C LEU A 252 8.60 -17.15 -1.78
N LYS A 253 8.92 -15.90 -1.40
CA LYS A 253 10.29 -15.49 -1.04
C LYS A 253 10.80 -16.21 0.20
N MET A 254 9.95 -16.38 1.21
CA MET A 254 10.29 -17.11 2.43
C MET A 254 10.47 -18.61 2.17
N ALA A 255 9.62 -19.21 1.33
CA ALA A 255 9.75 -20.60 0.91
C ALA A 255 11.05 -20.85 0.14
N ASP A 256 11.39 -19.98 -0.82
CA ASP A 256 12.65 -20.03 -1.56
C ASP A 256 13.87 -19.87 -0.63
N LYS A 257 13.82 -18.90 0.28
CA LYS A 257 14.89 -18.69 1.27
C LYS A 257 15.09 -19.92 2.16
N LYS A 258 14.01 -20.59 2.55
CA LYS A 258 14.09 -21.84 3.32
C LYS A 258 14.79 -22.94 2.51
N LEU A 259 14.37 -23.15 1.26
CA LEU A 259 14.96 -24.16 0.37
C LEU A 259 16.44 -23.92 0.05
N ARG A 260 16.92 -22.67 0.07
CA ARG A 260 18.34 -22.33 -0.12
C ARG A 260 19.22 -22.61 1.10
N ASN A 261 18.63 -22.73 2.29
CA ASN A 261 19.34 -22.94 3.55
C ASN A 261 19.18 -24.37 4.11
N ASP A 262 18.25 -25.15 3.57
CA ASP A 262 18.10 -26.60 3.80
C ASP A 262 19.16 -27.38 3.00
#